data_AF-A0A6A5R1Z6-F1
#
_entry.id   AF-A0A6A5R1Z6-F1
#
_cell.length_a   1.000
_cell.length_b   1.000
_cell.length_c   1.000
_cell.angle_alpha   90.00
_cell.angle_beta   90.00
_cell.angle_gamma   90.00
#
_symmetry.space_group_name_H-M   'P 1'
#
loop_
_entity.id
_entity.type
_entity.pdbx_description
1 polymer ?
#
loop_
_entity_poly.entity_id
_entity_poly.type
_entity_poly.pdbx_seq_one_letter_code
_entity_poly.pdbx_strand_id
1 'polypeptide(L)'
;MSFQEETRRRPESSTTFHQKHYLGQIPVEQYEVFVRLMRSIPAPPRQRIFDSTAMRWVQCKPDGSLYQRRDTVPPYIKSTEWVLDRVIPALQQSGFLYTDGIPQEQPVADAQETQGETIEWNWDEAQQKFYFYNFVTEEYVWSD
;
A
#
# COMPACT_ATOMS: atom_id res chain seq x y z
N MET A 1 -1.55 6.14 23.35
CA MET A 1 -1.02 6.29 21.98
C MET A 1 -2.17 5.95 21.04
N SER A 2 -2.45 6.77 20.04
CA SER A 2 -3.57 6.57 19.10
C SER A 2 -3.06 6.74 17.68
N PHE A 3 -3.76 6.16 16.70
CA PHE A 3 -3.51 6.45 15.30
C PHE A 3 -3.70 7.95 15.03
N GLN A 4 -2.79 8.54 14.25
CA GLN A 4 -2.81 9.96 13.88
C GLN A 4 -2.48 10.08 12.40
N GLU A 5 -3.25 10.91 11.70
CA GLU A 5 -2.98 11.27 10.32
C GLU A 5 -2.14 12.54 10.32
N GLU A 6 -0.92 12.44 9.81
CA GLU A 6 0.01 13.57 9.77
C GLU A 6 0.60 13.72 8.37
N THR A 7 0.54 14.94 7.85
CA THR A 7 1.25 15.29 6.62
C THR A 7 2.72 15.50 6.96
N ARG A 8 3.58 14.55 6.55
CA ARG A 8 5.03 14.65 6.71
C ARG A 8 5.73 14.81 5.36
N ARG A 9 7.00 15.24 5.40
CA ARG A 9 7.86 15.24 4.20
C ARG A 9 7.96 13.83 3.65
N ARG A 10 8.01 13.72 2.31
CA ARG A 10 8.17 12.45 1.62
C ARG A 10 9.47 11.75 2.10
N PRO A 11 9.43 10.46 2.47
CA PRO A 11 10.62 9.73 2.93
C PRO A 11 11.80 9.84 1.96
N GLU A 12 11.52 9.91 0.66
CA GLU A 12 12.50 10.03 -0.43
C GLU A 12 13.31 11.34 -0.38
N SER A 13 12.86 12.34 0.39
CA SER A 13 13.61 13.58 0.61
C SER A 13 14.68 13.47 1.70
N SER A 14 14.74 12.35 2.43
CA SER A 14 15.74 12.12 3.49
C SER A 14 17.05 11.59 2.92
N THR A 15 18.20 12.08 3.40
CA THR A 15 19.54 11.55 3.05
C THR A 15 19.77 10.12 3.52
N THR A 16 18.96 9.64 4.47
CA THR A 16 19.01 8.27 5.02
C THR A 16 18.07 7.30 4.30
N PHE A 17 17.35 7.75 3.26
CA PHE A 17 16.46 6.90 2.49
C PHE A 17 17.25 5.92 1.61
N HIS A 18 16.97 4.62 1.75
CA HIS A 18 17.62 3.59 0.95
C HIS A 18 16.75 3.13 -0.23
N GLN A 19 15.55 2.62 0.06
CA GLN A 19 14.60 2.12 -0.93
C GLN A 19 13.18 2.08 -0.38
N LYS A 20 12.19 1.91 -1.26
CA LYS A 20 10.78 1.68 -0.90
C LYS A 20 10.22 0.46 -1.64
N HIS A 21 9.35 -0.26 -0.96
CA HIS A 21 8.55 -1.33 -1.54
C HIS A 21 7.08 -1.03 -1.27
N TYR A 22 6.27 -1.11 -2.30
CA TYR A 22 4.83 -0.94 -2.17
C TYR A 22 4.20 -2.29 -1.82
N LEU A 23 3.42 -2.32 -0.75
CA LEU A 23 2.85 -3.55 -0.19
C LEU A 23 1.33 -3.65 -0.42
N GLY A 24 0.71 -2.59 -0.93
CA GLY A 24 -0.73 -2.43 -0.97
C GLY A 24 -1.15 -1.17 -1.71
N GLN A 25 -2.44 -1.09 -2.03
CA GLN A 25 -3.08 0.07 -2.65
C GLN A 25 -4.34 0.43 -1.89
N ILE A 26 -4.59 1.73 -1.76
CA ILE A 26 -5.80 2.26 -1.12
C ILE A 26 -6.47 3.15 -2.17
N PRO A 27 -7.60 2.73 -2.75
CA PRO A 27 -8.40 3.60 -3.61
C PRO A 27 -8.81 4.86 -2.85
N VAL A 28 -8.82 6.01 -3.53
CA VAL A 28 -9.08 7.30 -2.88
C VAL A 28 -10.45 7.30 -2.18
N GLU A 29 -11.43 6.63 -2.77
CA GLU A 29 -12.79 6.49 -2.25
C GLU A 29 -12.84 5.66 -0.96
N GLN A 30 -11.84 4.81 -0.74
CA GLN A 30 -11.73 3.93 0.44
C GLN A 30 -10.79 4.48 1.51
N TYR A 31 -10.20 5.68 1.32
CA TYR A 31 -9.26 6.25 2.28
C TYR A 31 -9.86 6.40 3.69
N GLU A 32 -11.10 6.88 3.79
CA GLU A 32 -11.82 7.00 5.06
C GLU A 32 -12.08 5.64 5.73
N VAL A 33 -12.31 4.59 4.94
CA VAL A 33 -12.49 3.22 5.43
C VAL A 33 -11.18 2.71 6.00
N PHE A 34 -10.06 2.94 5.29
CA PHE A 34 -8.72 2.62 5.77
C PHE A 34 -8.39 3.32 7.09
N VAL A 35 -8.66 4.62 7.19
CA VAL A 35 -8.44 5.40 8.42
C VAL A 35 -9.25 4.84 9.59
N ARG A 36 -10.53 4.52 9.37
CA ARG A 36 -11.40 3.90 10.38
C ARG A 36 -10.86 2.55 10.85
N LEU A 37 -10.40 1.71 9.92
CA LEU A 37 -9.75 0.44 10.24
C LEU A 37 -8.51 0.69 11.12
N MET A 38 -7.61 1.58 10.72
CA MET A 38 -6.40 1.87 11.49
C MET A 38 -6.70 2.41 12.89
N ARG A 39 -7.76 3.20 13.07
CA ARG A 39 -8.22 3.67 14.39
C ARG A 39 -8.86 2.57 15.24
N SER A 40 -9.42 1.54 14.62
CA SER A 40 -10.04 0.41 15.34
C SER A 40 -9.01 -0.54 15.94
N ILE A 41 -7.79 -0.59 15.41
CA ILE A 41 -6.73 -1.48 15.91
C ILE A 41 -6.15 -0.88 17.20
N PRO A 42 -6.23 -1.59 18.34
CA PRO A 42 -5.78 -1.04 19.61
C PRO A 42 -4.27 -0.93 19.63
N ALA A 43 -3.78 0.29 19.92
CA ALA A 43 -2.35 0.53 20.12
C ALA A 43 -1.76 -0.42 21.18
N PRO A 44 -0.47 -0.77 21.09
CA PRO A 44 0.16 -1.59 22.11
C PRO A 44 0.00 -0.90 23.49
N PRO A 45 -0.43 -1.64 24.53
CA PRO A 45 -0.71 -1.06 25.83
C PRO A 45 0.55 -0.48 26.46
N ARG A 46 0.39 0.36 27.49
CA ARG A 46 1.52 0.76 28.32
C ARG A 46 2.06 -0.47 29.04
N GLN A 47 3.37 -0.68 28.95
CA GLN A 47 4.03 -1.84 29.54
C GLN A 47 5.02 -1.46 30.65
N ARG A 48 5.37 -0.17 30.77
CA ARG A 48 6.30 0.33 31.78
C ARG A 48 5.78 1.60 32.43
N ILE A 49 6.08 1.73 33.71
CA ILE A 49 5.88 2.94 34.49
C ILE A 49 7.13 3.19 35.34
N PHE A 50 7.42 4.46 35.62
CA PHE A 50 8.50 4.82 36.53
C PHE A 50 8.01 4.65 37.97
N ASP A 51 8.62 3.74 38.70
CA ASP A 51 8.38 3.55 40.12
C ASP A 51 9.35 4.44 40.91
N SER A 52 8.82 5.47 41.56
CA SER A 52 9.59 6.41 42.37
C SER A 52 10.15 5.81 43.66
N THR A 53 9.55 4.75 44.18
CA THR A 53 10.04 4.07 45.39
C THR A 53 11.23 3.18 45.05
N ALA A 54 11.15 2.44 43.94
CA ALA A 54 12.26 1.63 43.44
C ALA A 54 13.27 2.43 42.58
N MET A 55 12.99 3.70 42.29
CA MET A 55 13.75 4.61 41.43
C MET A 55 14.13 3.99 40.07
N ARG A 56 13.21 3.24 39.47
CA ARG A 56 13.45 2.55 38.19
C ARG A 56 12.16 2.35 37.39
N TRP A 57 12.32 2.17 36.08
CA TRP A 57 11.23 1.80 35.19
C TRP A 57 10.90 0.32 35.32
N VAL A 58 9.73 0.02 35.86
CA VAL A 58 9.21 -1.33 36.11
C VAL A 58 8.06 -1.67 35.15
N GLN A 59 7.74 -2.95 35.02
CA GLN A 59 6.58 -3.37 34.25
C GLN A 59 5.27 -2.99 34.95
N CYS A 60 4.28 -2.61 34.15
CA CYS A 60 2.93 -2.29 34.64
C CYS A 60 1.86 -3.03 33.84
N LYS A 61 0.69 -3.13 34.45
CA LYS A 61 -0.55 -3.55 33.79
C LYS A 61 -0.98 -2.50 32.76
N PRO A 62 -1.88 -2.84 31.82
CA PRO A 62 -2.38 -1.89 30.81
C PRO A 62 -3.02 -0.62 31.40
N ASP A 63 -3.58 -0.71 32.60
CA ASP A 63 -4.15 0.43 33.35
C ASP A 63 -3.09 1.30 34.05
N GLY A 64 -1.81 0.91 34.00
CA GLY A 64 -0.69 1.60 34.62
C GLY A 64 -0.39 1.17 36.06
N SER A 65 -1.19 0.28 36.65
CA SER A 65 -0.93 -0.25 37.99
C SER A 65 0.22 -1.27 37.98
N LEU A 66 0.87 -1.46 39.13
CA LEU A 66 1.98 -2.40 39.26
C LEU A 66 1.49 -3.85 39.42
N TYR A 67 2.28 -4.79 38.91
CA TYR A 67 2.08 -6.21 39.18
C TYR A 67 2.42 -6.53 40.65
N GLN A 68 1.59 -7.34 41.29
CA GLN A 68 1.82 -7.85 42.64
C GLN A 68 2.69 -9.12 42.62
N ARG A 69 3.23 -9.52 43.77
CA ARG A 69 4.17 -10.64 43.92
C ARG A 69 3.62 -12.00 43.42
N ARG A 70 2.30 -12.15 43.32
CA ARG A 70 1.63 -13.38 42.83
C ARG A 70 1.10 -13.24 41.40
N ASP A 71 1.20 -12.05 40.81
CA ASP A 71 0.72 -11.83 39.45
C ASP A 71 1.67 -12.49 38.45
N THR A 72 1.10 -13.09 37.41
CA THR A 72 1.89 -13.52 36.25
C THR A 72 2.20 -12.30 35.40
N VAL A 73 3.47 -12.03 35.19
CA VAL A 73 3.95 -10.88 34.43
C VAL A 73 4.17 -11.30 32.97
N PRO A 74 3.44 -10.73 32.00
CA PRO A 74 3.62 -11.08 30.59
C PRO A 74 4.96 -10.55 30.04
N PRO A 75 5.49 -11.14 28.95
CA PRO A 75 6.66 -10.60 28.28
C PRO A 75 6.35 -9.24 27.64
N TYR A 76 7.40 -8.47 27.37
CA TYR A 76 7.23 -7.23 26.61
C TYR A 76 6.79 -7.53 25.17
N ILE A 77 5.81 -6.78 24.70
CA ILE A 77 5.37 -6.73 23.31
C ILE A 77 6.20 -5.65 22.61
N LYS A 78 7.03 -6.03 21.63
CA LYS A 78 7.71 -5.04 20.80
C LYS A 78 6.73 -4.42 19.81
N SER A 79 6.97 -3.17 19.43
CA SER A 79 6.16 -2.50 18.40
C SER A 79 6.14 -3.27 17.09
N THR A 80 7.28 -3.84 16.68
CA THR A 80 7.37 -4.67 15.47
C THR A 80 6.51 -5.93 15.59
N GLU A 81 6.58 -6.64 16.71
CA GLU A 81 5.78 -7.84 16.97
C GLU A 81 4.28 -7.49 16.94
N TRP A 82 3.88 -6.39 17.59
CA TRP A 82 2.50 -5.91 17.52
C TRP A 82 2.04 -5.59 16.10
N VAL A 83 2.89 -4.98 15.26
CA VAL A 83 2.56 -4.71 13.85
C VAL A 83 2.35 -6.02 13.07
N LEU A 84 3.27 -6.98 13.24
CA LEU A 84 3.21 -8.28 12.56
C LEU A 84 1.97 -9.08 12.98
N ASP A 85 1.63 -9.07 14.27
CA ASP A 85 0.56 -9.90 14.82
C ASP A 85 -0.83 -9.28 14.68
N ARG A 86 -0.93 -7.94 14.61
CA ARG A 86 -2.21 -7.22 14.65
C ARG A 86 -2.49 -6.42 13.40
N VAL A 87 -1.56 -5.56 13.00
CA VAL A 87 -1.80 -4.57 11.95
C VAL A 87 -1.78 -5.21 10.57
N ILE A 88 -0.72 -5.98 10.26
CA ILE A 88 -0.58 -6.62 8.95
C ILE A 88 -1.77 -7.55 8.65
N PRO A 89 -2.20 -8.46 9.56
CA PRO A 89 -3.34 -9.32 9.30
C PRO A 89 -4.63 -8.54 9.06
N ALA A 90 -4.89 -7.46 9.81
CA ALA A 90 -6.08 -6.63 9.62
C ALA A 90 -6.08 -5.92 8.26
N LEU A 91 -4.92 -5.44 7.81
CA LEU A 91 -4.77 -4.84 6.48
C LEU A 91 -4.90 -5.86 5.34
N GLN A 92 -4.44 -7.10 5.55
CA GLN A 92 -4.62 -8.18 4.58
C GLN A 92 -6.09 -8.61 4.47
N GLN A 93 -6.77 -8.78 5.61
CA GLN A 93 -8.19 -9.14 5.66
C GLN A 93 -9.11 -8.08 5.03
N SER A 94 -8.71 -6.81 5.07
CA SER A 94 -9.44 -5.71 4.42
C SER A 94 -9.09 -5.53 2.94
N GLY A 95 -8.09 -6.24 2.41
CA GLY A 95 -7.63 -6.12 1.03
C GLY A 95 -6.77 -4.88 0.74
N PHE A 96 -6.41 -4.08 1.75
CA PHE A 96 -5.53 -2.92 1.57
C PHE A 96 -4.05 -3.30 1.49
N LEU A 97 -3.68 -4.48 1.97
CA LEU A 97 -2.32 -5.04 1.88
C LEU A 97 -2.37 -6.39 1.17
N TYR A 98 -1.48 -6.59 0.22
CA TYR A 98 -1.35 -7.87 -0.48
C TYR A 98 -0.33 -8.77 0.23
N THR A 99 -0.63 -10.07 0.32
CA THR A 99 0.22 -11.04 1.01
C THR A 99 1.62 -11.15 0.40
N ASP A 100 1.71 -11.08 -0.93
CA ASP A 100 2.94 -11.26 -1.69
C ASP A 100 3.45 -9.94 -2.31
N GLY A 101 2.97 -8.79 -1.82
CA GLY A 101 3.21 -7.48 -2.40
C GLY A 101 2.21 -7.13 -3.51
N ILE A 102 2.26 -5.89 -4.01
CA ILE A 102 1.36 -5.48 -5.10
C ILE A 102 1.57 -6.45 -6.27
N PRO A 103 0.49 -7.11 -6.77
CA PRO A 103 0.57 -7.88 -7.98
C PRO A 103 1.19 -6.98 -9.05
N GLN A 104 2.41 -7.32 -9.48
CA GLN A 104 2.92 -6.72 -10.70
C GLN A 104 1.88 -7.08 -11.75
N GLU A 105 1.30 -6.10 -12.44
CA GLU A 105 0.62 -6.39 -13.69
C GLU A 105 1.64 -7.20 -14.49
N GLN A 106 1.39 -8.50 -14.62
CA GLN A 106 2.11 -9.27 -15.62
C GLN A 106 1.87 -8.48 -16.91
N PRO A 107 2.92 -8.10 -17.67
CA PRO A 107 2.69 -7.67 -19.03
C PRO A 107 1.84 -8.78 -19.63
N VAL A 108 0.65 -8.43 -20.11
CA VAL A 108 -0.37 -9.40 -20.49
C VAL A 108 0.21 -10.26 -21.60
N ALA A 109 0.85 -11.37 -21.25
CA ALA A 109 1.09 -12.48 -22.14
C ALA A 109 -0.30 -13.05 -22.35
N ASP A 110 -0.84 -12.83 -23.54
CA ASP A 110 -2.17 -13.21 -24.00
C ASP A 110 -3.32 -12.29 -23.57
N ALA A 111 -3.11 -10.97 -23.69
CA ALA A 111 -4.08 -10.25 -24.50
C ALA A 111 -3.62 -10.52 -25.92
N GLN A 112 -4.41 -11.25 -26.70
CA GLN A 112 -4.40 -10.98 -28.13
C GLN A 112 -4.64 -9.47 -28.22
N GLU A 113 -3.57 -8.72 -28.44
CA GLU A 113 -3.61 -7.52 -29.25
C GLU A 113 -4.45 -7.93 -30.47
N THR A 114 -5.74 -7.61 -30.46
CA THR A 114 -6.22 -6.84 -31.59
C THR A 114 -5.28 -5.65 -31.64
N GLN A 115 -4.19 -5.83 -32.39
CA GLN A 115 -3.36 -4.75 -32.85
C GLN A 115 -4.38 -3.72 -33.32
N GLY A 116 -4.47 -2.62 -32.58
CA GLY A 116 -4.91 -1.38 -33.18
C GLY A 116 -3.85 -1.09 -34.23
N GLU A 117 -4.02 -1.75 -35.38
CA GLU A 117 -3.21 -1.60 -36.56
C GLU A 117 -3.14 -0.10 -36.76
N THR A 118 -1.98 0.47 -36.46
CA THR A 118 -1.79 1.90 -36.58
C THR A 118 -1.88 2.16 -38.07
N ILE A 119 -3.05 2.60 -38.52
CA ILE A 119 -3.34 2.88 -39.92
C ILE A 119 -2.41 4.02 -40.33
N GLU A 120 -1.27 3.66 -40.91
CA GLU A 120 -0.28 4.62 -41.39
C GLU A 120 -0.78 5.19 -42.72
N TRP A 121 -1.29 6.42 -42.65
CA TRP A 121 -1.73 7.17 -43.81
C TRP A 121 -0.53 7.62 -44.63
N ASN A 122 -0.47 7.20 -45.89
CA ASN A 122 0.54 7.57 -46.86
C ASN A 122 0.00 8.67 -47.79
N TRP A 123 0.83 9.64 -48.14
CA TRP A 123 0.45 10.72 -49.06
C TRP A 123 0.72 10.32 -50.51
N ASP A 124 -0.28 10.47 -51.38
CA ASP A 124 -0.12 10.32 -52.83
C ASP A 124 0.03 11.69 -53.51
N GLU A 125 1.18 11.93 -54.13
CA GLU A 125 1.45 13.20 -54.81
C GLU A 125 0.63 13.41 -56.09
N ALA A 126 0.23 12.35 -56.78
CA ALA A 126 -0.50 12.45 -58.06
C ALA A 126 -1.97 12.84 -57.85
N GLN A 127 -2.59 12.35 -56.78
CA GLN A 127 -3.98 12.61 -56.42
C GLN A 127 -4.14 13.68 -55.33
N GLN A 128 -3.04 14.10 -54.69
CA GLN A 128 -3.03 15.07 -53.58
C GLN A 128 -3.96 14.63 -52.43
N LYS A 129 -3.93 13.33 -52.09
CA LYS A 129 -4.77 12.72 -51.06
C LYS A 129 -3.97 11.74 -50.21
N PHE A 130 -4.40 11.54 -48.97
CA PHE A 130 -3.88 10.46 -48.14
C PHE A 130 -4.60 9.16 -48.45
N TYR A 131 -3.89 8.04 -48.36
CA TYR A 131 -4.48 6.71 -48.46
C TYR A 131 -3.84 5.74 -47.47
N PHE A 132 -4.55 4.66 -47.16
CA PHE A 132 -3.97 3.49 -46.53
C PHE A 132 -4.52 2.23 -47.19
N TYR A 133 -3.81 1.13 -47.06
CA TYR A 133 -4.30 -0.17 -47.52
C TYR A 133 -5.05 -0.86 -46.37
N ASN A 134 -6.32 -1.17 -46.59
CA ASN A 134 -7.13 -1.91 -45.63
C ASN A 134 -6.98 -3.42 -45.90
N PHE A 135 -6.27 -4.12 -45.00
CA PHE A 135 -6.05 -5.55 -45.14
C PHE A 135 -7.31 -6.40 -44.91
N VAL A 136 -8.36 -5.84 -44.28
CA VAL A 136 -9.64 -6.52 -44.05
C VAL A 136 -10.51 -6.54 -45.31
N THR A 137 -10.48 -5.45 -46.09
CA THR A 137 -11.27 -5.33 -47.32
C THR A 137 -10.45 -5.56 -48.59
N GLU A 138 -9.12 -5.71 -48.47
CA GLU A 138 -8.16 -5.80 -49.57
C GLU A 138 -8.26 -4.60 -50.55
N GLU A 139 -8.56 -3.41 -50.01
CA GLU A 139 -8.80 -2.20 -50.80
C GLU A 139 -7.99 -1.00 -50.28
N TYR A 140 -7.63 -0.09 -51.19
CA TYR A 140 -7.06 1.21 -50.83
C TYR A 140 -8.16 2.19 -50.44
N VAL A 141 -8.12 2.65 -49.19
CA VAL A 141 -9.05 3.63 -48.64
C VAL A 141 -8.40 5.01 -48.70
N TRP A 142 -9.09 5.95 -49.33
CA TRP A 142 -8.61 7.33 -49.55
C TRP A 142 -9.25 8.29 -48.54
N SER A 143 -8.54 9.39 -48.22
CA SER A 143 -9.11 10.48 -47.43
C SER A 143 -10.13 11.25 -48.27
N ASP A 144 -11.38 11.33 -47.79
CA ASP A 144 -12.46 12.10 -48.43
C ASP A 144 -12.12 13.59 -48.56
#